data_AF-A0A2T5B683-F1
#
_entry.id   AF-A0A2T5B683-F1
#
_cell.length_a   1.000
_cell.length_b   1.000
_cell.length_c   1.000
_cell.angle_alpha   90.00
_cell.angle_beta   90.00
_cell.angle_gamma   90.00
#
_symmetry.space_group_name_H-M   'P 1'
#
loop_
_entity.id
_entity.type
_entity.pdbx_description
1 polymer ?
#
loop_
_entity_poly.entity_id
_entity_poly.type
_entity_poly.pdbx_seq_one_letter_code
_entity_poly.pdbx_strand_id
1 'polypeptide(L)'
;MRPVRFVALGDSLTEGVGDPVGDGWRGWAALLADGLAEDRVEFTNLAVSGAQTREVLELQTPAGLELRPDIASVVIGVNDTLRCTFDIHAVAERLDKVYAAFTGQGATLLTACLPDPGSMLGLPGALARPLARRQRAVNRVVHALSDRYGAVHLHAAEADWITDRAMWSADRLHPGEQGHRQLALRFHALLAEADLAAGPAPSPEPQFPAPTTSASLLWLATAGTGWVARRCTDLLPQLLRLAADEMRHRARGTSARLDLRAAAAVSAALAAVSVVEQPDAV
;
A
#
# COMPACT_ATOMS: atom_id res chain seq x y z
N MET A 1 23.32 16.35 16.05
CA MET A 1 21.91 16.33 16.47
C MET A 1 21.50 14.87 16.73
N ARG A 2 20.32 14.57 17.28
CA ARG A 2 19.87 13.16 17.36
C ARG A 2 19.54 12.66 15.94
N PRO A 3 19.86 11.40 15.58
CA PRO A 3 19.52 10.87 14.26
C PRO A 3 18.00 10.85 14.06
N VAL A 4 17.55 11.10 12.84
CA VAL A 4 16.14 10.94 12.46
C VAL A 4 15.83 9.46 12.38
N ARG A 5 14.78 9.00 13.05
CA ARG A 5 14.34 7.61 12.99
C ARG A 5 13.19 7.43 12.02
N PHE A 6 13.40 6.58 11.02
CA PHE A 6 12.38 6.24 10.04
C PHE A 6 12.05 4.75 10.13
N VAL A 7 10.78 4.43 10.40
CA VAL A 7 10.29 3.05 10.44
C VAL A 7 9.24 2.85 9.35
N ALA A 8 9.46 1.85 8.50
CA ALA A 8 8.56 1.54 7.40
C ALA A 8 7.75 0.25 7.66
N LEU A 9 6.43 0.35 7.56
CA LEU A 9 5.46 -0.72 7.73
C LEU A 9 4.68 -0.92 6.43
N GLY A 10 4.28 -2.16 6.17
CA GLY A 10 3.50 -2.50 4.99
C GLY A 10 3.68 -3.93 4.53
N ASP A 11 3.50 -4.12 3.22
CA ASP A 11 3.64 -5.40 2.55
C ASP A 11 4.83 -5.41 1.57
N SER A 12 4.73 -6.21 0.51
CA SER A 12 5.80 -6.38 -0.49
C SER A 12 6.21 -5.09 -1.18
N LEU A 13 5.31 -4.11 -1.30
CA LEU A 13 5.66 -2.79 -1.83
C LEU A 13 6.68 -2.08 -0.93
N THR A 14 6.43 -2.06 0.37
CA THR A 14 7.33 -1.42 1.35
C THR A 14 8.56 -2.27 1.64
N GLU A 15 8.46 -3.60 1.57
CA GLU A 15 9.62 -4.49 1.63
C GLU A 15 10.61 -4.23 0.50
N GLY A 16 10.15 -3.71 -0.65
CA GLY A 16 10.99 -3.32 -1.77
C GLY A 16 11.06 -4.36 -2.89
N VAL A 17 10.11 -5.30 -2.93
CA VAL A 17 10.05 -6.34 -3.97
C VAL A 17 10.13 -5.67 -5.34
N GLY A 18 11.04 -6.16 -6.18
CA GLY A 18 11.30 -5.63 -7.52
C GLY A 18 12.52 -4.69 -7.64
N ASP A 19 13.16 -4.32 -6.53
CA ASP A 19 14.43 -3.57 -6.49
C ASP A 19 15.54 -4.37 -5.76
N PRO A 20 16.10 -5.42 -6.40
CA PRO A 20 17.07 -6.30 -5.77
C PRO A 20 18.43 -5.61 -5.57
N VAL A 21 18.98 -5.68 -4.36
CA VAL A 21 20.32 -5.21 -4.02
C VAL A 21 20.99 -6.24 -3.10
N GLY A 22 22.10 -6.83 -3.56
CA GLY A 22 22.73 -7.95 -2.85
C GLY A 22 21.77 -9.14 -2.76
N ASP A 23 21.62 -9.70 -1.55
CA ASP A 23 20.71 -10.83 -1.26
C ASP A 23 19.30 -10.39 -0.82
N GLY A 24 19.00 -9.09 -0.89
CA GLY A 24 17.74 -8.52 -0.39
C GLY A 24 17.09 -7.52 -1.33
N TRP A 25 16.11 -6.81 -0.79
CA TRP A 25 15.36 -5.75 -1.46
C TRP A 25 15.70 -4.39 -0.85
N ARG A 26 15.89 -3.37 -1.67
CA ARG A 26 16.11 -2.00 -1.20
C ARG A 26 14.77 -1.25 -1.06
N GLY A 27 14.08 -1.02 -2.18
CA GLY A 27 12.74 -0.45 -2.17
C GLY A 27 12.66 1.05 -1.89
N TRP A 28 11.47 1.61 -2.06
CA TRP A 28 11.22 3.05 -1.97
C TRP A 28 11.53 3.63 -0.58
N ALA A 29 11.27 2.89 0.50
CA ALA A 29 11.47 3.38 1.86
C ALA A 29 12.95 3.55 2.18
N ALA A 30 13.80 2.59 1.79
CA ALA A 30 15.25 2.74 1.94
C ALA A 30 15.78 3.89 1.08
N LEU A 31 15.30 4.03 -0.16
CA LEU A 31 15.67 5.14 -1.05
C LEU A 31 15.24 6.52 -0.50
N LEU A 32 14.08 6.59 0.16
CA LEU A 32 13.61 7.81 0.82
C LEU A 32 14.47 8.15 2.04
N ALA A 33 14.87 7.15 2.82
CA ALA A 33 15.61 7.34 4.06
C ALA A 33 16.86 8.21 3.87
N ASP A 34 17.60 8.01 2.79
CA ASP A 34 18.81 8.78 2.45
C ASP A 34 18.53 10.28 2.25
N GLY A 35 17.29 10.67 1.94
CA GLY A 35 16.89 12.05 1.70
C GLY A 35 16.17 12.73 2.88
N LEU A 36 15.97 12.05 4.01
CA LEU A 36 15.22 12.60 5.14
C LEU A 36 16.04 13.60 5.98
N ALA A 37 17.36 13.41 6.07
CA ALA A 37 18.26 14.29 6.81
C ALA A 37 19.62 14.43 6.10
N GLU A 38 20.32 15.55 6.32
CA GLU A 38 21.71 15.71 5.88
C GLU A 38 22.67 14.80 6.65
N ASP A 39 22.34 14.59 7.93
CA ASP A 39 23.06 13.76 8.88
C ASP A 39 22.57 12.28 8.81
N ARG A 40 22.85 11.52 9.86
CA ARG A 40 22.47 10.11 9.98
C ARG A 40 20.96 9.91 10.14
N VAL A 41 20.40 9.04 9.31
CA VAL A 41 19.06 8.46 9.46
C VAL A 41 19.18 7.03 9.98
N GLU A 42 18.42 6.71 11.02
CA GLU A 42 18.23 5.35 11.54
C GLU A 42 16.98 4.76 10.88
N PHE A 43 17.18 3.98 9.81
CA PHE A 43 16.10 3.35 9.06
C PHE A 43 15.85 1.92 9.52
N THR A 44 14.58 1.54 9.66
CA THR A 44 14.17 0.14 9.88
C THR A 44 12.96 -0.20 9.02
N ASN A 45 13.07 -1.27 8.24
CA ASN A 45 11.95 -1.81 7.47
C ASN A 45 11.33 -3.01 8.20
N LEU A 46 10.06 -2.89 8.57
CA LEU A 46 9.27 -3.93 9.23
C LEU A 46 8.23 -4.56 8.28
N ALA A 47 8.20 -4.15 7.02
CA ALA A 47 7.24 -4.65 6.05
C ALA A 47 7.50 -6.12 5.71
N VAL A 48 6.43 -6.86 5.44
CA VAL A 48 6.49 -8.29 5.13
C VAL A 48 5.61 -8.60 3.93
N SER A 49 6.17 -9.22 2.90
CA SER A 49 5.46 -9.65 1.71
C SER A 49 4.15 -10.39 2.01
N GLY A 50 3.06 -9.88 1.45
CA GLY A 50 1.74 -10.49 1.55
C GLY A 50 0.96 -10.15 2.83
N ALA A 51 1.52 -9.34 3.73
CA ALA A 51 0.85 -8.82 4.92
C ALA A 51 -0.47 -8.12 4.57
N GLN A 52 -1.44 -8.19 5.47
CA GLN A 52 -2.67 -7.40 5.45
C GLN A 52 -2.64 -6.38 6.58
N THR A 53 -3.66 -5.53 6.64
CA THR A 53 -3.83 -4.57 7.74
C THR A 53 -3.80 -5.21 9.13
N ARG A 54 -4.20 -6.48 9.25
CA ARG A 54 -4.17 -7.24 10.50
C ARG A 54 -2.74 -7.47 10.98
N GLU A 55 -1.87 -8.00 10.14
CA GLU A 55 -0.48 -8.28 10.48
C GLU A 55 0.29 -6.97 10.77
N VAL A 56 -0.04 -5.89 10.05
CA VAL A 56 0.51 -4.55 10.37
C VAL A 56 0.12 -4.12 11.79
N LEU A 57 -1.15 -4.24 12.17
CA LEU A 57 -1.60 -3.88 13.51
C LEU A 57 -1.01 -4.79 14.60
N GLU A 58 -1.09 -6.11 14.41
CA GLU A 58 -0.77 -7.09 15.47
C GLU A 58 0.73 -7.33 15.64
N LEU A 59 1.53 -7.17 14.58
CA LEU A 59 2.95 -7.55 14.57
C LEU A 59 3.88 -6.37 14.31
N GLN A 60 3.65 -5.62 13.22
CA GLN A 60 4.58 -4.57 12.82
C GLN A 60 4.45 -3.31 13.69
N THR A 61 3.23 -2.97 14.12
CA THR A 61 2.96 -1.76 14.91
C THR A 61 3.62 -1.81 16.30
N PRO A 62 3.47 -2.88 17.11
CA PRO A 62 4.18 -2.97 18.38
C PRO A 62 5.70 -2.83 18.24
N ALA A 63 6.30 -3.55 17.28
CA ALA A 63 7.73 -3.48 17.01
C ALA A 63 8.16 -2.08 16.54
N GLY A 64 7.35 -1.40 15.72
CA GLY A 64 7.64 -0.05 15.26
C GLY A 64 7.59 0.99 16.39
N LEU A 65 6.64 0.87 17.31
CA LEU A 65 6.49 1.78 18.45
C LEU A 65 7.65 1.68 19.43
N GLU A 66 8.27 0.51 19.58
CA GLU A 66 9.47 0.33 20.43
C GLU A 66 10.67 1.15 19.95
N LEU A 67 10.76 1.40 18.64
CA LEU A 67 11.84 2.16 18.02
C LEU A 67 11.70 3.68 18.23
N ARG A 68 10.49 4.14 18.60
CA ARG A 68 10.12 5.57 18.75
C ARG A 68 10.51 6.39 17.51
N PRO A 69 9.89 6.12 16.35
CA PRO A 69 10.21 6.81 15.11
C PRO A 69 9.86 8.29 15.16
N ASP A 70 10.63 9.10 14.44
CA ASP A 70 10.25 10.47 14.07
C ASP A 70 9.32 10.46 12.86
N ILE A 71 9.52 9.49 11.96
CA ILE A 71 8.72 9.27 10.76
C ILE A 71 8.32 7.79 10.70
N ALA A 72 7.04 7.53 10.48
CA ALA A 72 6.53 6.17 10.27
C ALA A 72 5.79 6.13 8.93
N SER A 73 6.08 5.16 8.07
CA SER A 73 5.25 4.94 6.86
C SER A 73 4.36 3.73 7.02
N VAL A 74 3.10 3.85 6.64
CA VAL A 74 2.16 2.73 6.61
C VAL A 74 1.49 2.69 5.23
N VAL A 75 2.05 1.88 4.35
CA VAL A 75 1.55 1.65 2.99
C VAL A 75 1.10 0.20 2.87
N ILE A 76 -0.21 -0.03 2.90
CA ILE A 76 -0.83 -1.36 3.02
C ILE A 76 -2.25 -1.35 2.43
N GLY A 77 -2.79 -2.53 2.16
CA GLY A 77 -4.23 -2.73 1.93
C GLY A 77 -4.59 -3.39 0.61
N VAL A 78 -3.67 -3.41 -0.37
CA VAL A 78 -3.87 -4.16 -1.63
C VAL A 78 -4.11 -5.64 -1.34
N ASN A 79 -3.31 -6.22 -0.44
CA ASN A 79 -3.43 -7.60 -0.04
C ASN A 79 -4.78 -7.96 0.59
N ASP A 80 -5.36 -7.08 1.39
CA ASP A 80 -6.70 -7.26 1.96
C ASP A 80 -7.75 -7.41 0.84
N THR A 81 -7.66 -6.59 -0.22
CA THR A 81 -8.63 -6.66 -1.34
C THR A 81 -8.62 -8.01 -2.07
N LEU A 82 -7.47 -8.69 -2.03
CA LEU A 82 -7.21 -9.98 -2.65
C LEU A 82 -7.59 -11.17 -1.77
N ARG A 83 -8.23 -10.94 -0.61
CA ARG A 83 -8.69 -12.04 0.24
C ARG A 83 -10.20 -12.24 0.18
N CYS A 84 -10.57 -13.51 0.12
CA CYS A 84 -11.43 -14.17 1.09
C CYS A 84 -12.27 -13.27 2.01
N THR A 85 -11.56 -12.81 3.02
CA THR A 85 -12.03 -12.20 4.25
C THR A 85 -12.06 -10.68 4.18
N PHE A 86 -12.01 -10.10 2.96
CA PHE A 86 -12.05 -8.65 2.80
C PHE A 86 -13.27 -8.05 3.50
N ASP A 87 -13.00 -7.19 4.47
CA ASP A 87 -13.98 -6.43 5.21
C ASP A 87 -13.44 -5.01 5.42
N ILE A 88 -14.16 -4.03 4.86
CA ILE A 88 -13.75 -2.63 4.93
C ILE A 88 -13.88 -2.05 6.34
N HIS A 89 -14.79 -2.57 7.18
CA HIS A 89 -14.89 -2.14 8.58
C HIS A 89 -13.64 -2.53 9.35
N ALA A 90 -13.22 -3.79 9.21
CA ALA A 90 -12.00 -4.28 9.84
C ALA A 90 -10.74 -3.55 9.33
N VAL A 91 -10.67 -3.24 8.02
CA VAL A 91 -9.58 -2.42 7.46
C VAL A 91 -9.55 -1.03 8.09
N ALA A 92 -10.71 -0.34 8.16
CA ALA A 92 -10.79 1.00 8.75
C ALA A 92 -10.40 1.00 10.23
N GLU A 93 -10.94 0.07 11.03
CA GLU A 93 -10.63 -0.05 12.45
C GLU A 93 -9.13 -0.29 12.71
N ARG A 94 -8.51 -1.17 11.92
CA ARG A 94 -7.09 -1.47 12.08
C ARG A 94 -6.22 -0.29 11.70
N LEU A 95 -6.48 0.34 10.56
CA LEU A 95 -5.71 1.50 10.12
C LEU A 95 -5.86 2.68 11.08
N ASP A 96 -7.07 2.93 11.60
CA ASP A 96 -7.32 3.96 12.60
C ASP A 96 -6.46 3.74 13.85
N LYS A 97 -6.43 2.51 14.39
CA LYS A 97 -5.58 2.14 15.53
C LYS A 97 -4.08 2.31 15.24
N VAL A 98 -3.62 1.87 14.07
CA VAL A 98 -2.20 2.01 13.69
C VAL A 98 -1.81 3.48 13.57
N TYR A 99 -2.64 4.29 12.90
CA TYR A 99 -2.34 5.69 12.66
C TYR A 99 -2.38 6.49 13.98
N ALA A 100 -3.38 6.24 14.83
CA ALA A 100 -3.47 6.81 16.17
C ALA A 100 -2.24 6.47 17.02
N ALA A 101 -1.74 5.23 16.95
CA ALA A 101 -0.61 4.80 17.77
C ALA A 101 0.69 5.54 17.42
N PHE A 102 1.02 5.67 16.13
CA PHE A 102 2.24 6.38 15.70
C PHE A 102 2.13 7.89 15.89
N THR A 103 1.00 8.49 15.52
CA THR A 103 0.81 9.93 15.71
C THR A 103 0.71 10.32 17.18
N GLY A 104 0.13 9.46 18.03
CA GLY A 104 0.13 9.62 19.49
C GLY A 104 1.53 9.60 20.13
N GLN A 105 2.54 9.01 19.47
CA GLN A 105 3.95 9.11 19.87
C GLN A 105 4.68 10.33 19.26
N GLY A 106 3.98 11.14 18.46
CA GLY A 106 4.54 12.30 17.78
C GLY A 106 5.27 11.99 16.47
N ALA A 107 5.10 10.78 15.90
CA ALA A 107 5.67 10.45 14.61
C ALA A 107 4.90 11.13 13.47
N THR A 108 5.61 11.65 12.47
CA THR A 108 5.03 12.04 11.19
C THR A 108 4.63 10.78 10.43
N LEU A 109 3.37 10.69 10.01
CA LEU A 109 2.86 9.52 9.30
C LEU A 109 2.94 9.72 7.78
N LEU A 110 3.52 8.75 7.06
CA LEU A 110 3.48 8.67 5.60
C LEU A 110 2.47 7.61 5.17
N THR A 111 1.59 7.95 4.24
CA THR A 111 0.54 7.05 3.72
C THR A 111 0.42 7.19 2.21
N ALA A 112 -0.19 6.22 1.54
CA ALA A 112 -0.43 6.31 0.10
C ALA A 112 -1.74 5.64 -0.31
N CYS A 113 -2.41 6.20 -1.31
CA CYS A 113 -3.45 5.49 -2.04
C CYS A 113 -2.83 4.73 -3.22
N LEU A 114 -3.24 3.47 -3.42
CA LEU A 114 -2.59 2.55 -4.34
C LEU A 114 -3.48 2.22 -5.55
N PRO A 115 -2.88 1.93 -6.72
CA PRO A 115 -3.62 1.51 -7.90
C PRO A 115 -4.38 0.20 -7.69
N ASP A 116 -5.43 -0.03 -8.49
CA ASP A 116 -6.21 -1.26 -8.36
C ASP A 116 -5.47 -2.49 -8.92
N PRO A 117 -5.41 -3.59 -8.17
CA PRO A 117 -4.66 -4.77 -8.59
C PRO A 117 -5.29 -5.48 -9.80
N GLY A 118 -6.58 -5.27 -10.06
CA GLY A 118 -7.24 -5.88 -11.21
C GLY A 118 -6.76 -5.31 -12.54
N SER A 119 -6.60 -3.99 -12.62
CA SER A 119 -6.03 -3.29 -13.75
C SER A 119 -4.54 -3.60 -13.92
N MET A 120 -3.76 -3.60 -12.83
CA MET A 120 -2.33 -3.93 -12.87
C MET A 120 -2.08 -5.34 -13.42
N LEU A 121 -2.91 -6.31 -13.02
CA LEU A 121 -2.83 -7.69 -13.51
C LEU A 121 -3.47 -7.91 -14.89
N GLY A 122 -4.02 -6.87 -15.53
CA GLY A 122 -4.67 -6.97 -16.84
C GLY A 122 -5.90 -7.89 -16.84
N LEU A 123 -6.63 -7.97 -15.72
CA LEU A 123 -7.75 -8.89 -15.60
C LEU A 123 -8.94 -8.47 -16.49
N PRO A 124 -9.70 -9.42 -17.04
CA PRO A 124 -10.97 -9.14 -17.70
C PRO A 124 -11.90 -8.29 -16.81
N GLY A 125 -12.68 -7.40 -17.41
CA GLY A 125 -13.50 -6.43 -16.67
C GLY A 125 -14.45 -7.04 -15.62
N ALA A 126 -14.92 -8.28 -15.82
CA ALA A 126 -15.75 -8.98 -14.83
C ALA A 126 -15.00 -9.30 -13.52
N LEU A 127 -13.68 -9.54 -13.60
CA LEU A 127 -12.81 -9.81 -12.45
C LEU A 127 -12.17 -8.52 -11.93
N ALA A 128 -11.81 -7.59 -12.82
CA ALA A 128 -11.18 -6.32 -12.43
C ALA A 128 -12.12 -5.39 -11.66
N ARG A 129 -13.40 -5.27 -12.06
CA ARG A 129 -14.34 -4.32 -11.42
C ARG A 129 -14.60 -4.59 -9.94
N PRO A 130 -14.81 -5.84 -9.48
CA PRO A 130 -14.90 -6.13 -8.05
C PRO A 130 -13.65 -5.71 -7.27
N LEU A 131 -12.45 -6.02 -7.78
CA LEU A 131 -11.19 -5.63 -7.13
C LEU A 131 -11.02 -4.12 -7.11
N ALA A 132 -11.33 -3.43 -8.22
CA ALA A 132 -11.30 -1.98 -8.28
C ALA A 132 -12.28 -1.33 -7.29
N ARG A 133 -13.46 -1.91 -7.06
CA ARG A 133 -14.37 -1.45 -6.00
C ARG A 133 -13.78 -1.62 -4.61
N ARG A 134 -13.13 -2.76 -4.33
CA ARG A 134 -12.45 -3.01 -3.06
C ARG A 134 -11.29 -2.04 -2.85
N GLN A 135 -10.44 -1.82 -3.85
CA GLN A 135 -9.33 -0.87 -3.77
C GLN A 135 -9.83 0.56 -3.59
N ARG A 136 -10.87 0.99 -4.30
CA ARG A 136 -11.51 2.30 -4.07
C ARG A 136 -12.08 2.45 -2.67
N ALA A 137 -12.54 1.36 -2.05
CA ALA A 137 -12.99 1.39 -0.66
C ALA A 137 -11.80 1.60 0.29
N VAL A 138 -10.73 0.82 0.13
CA VAL A 138 -9.49 0.96 0.92
C VAL A 138 -8.89 2.36 0.76
N ASN A 139 -8.71 2.84 -0.47
CA ASN A 139 -8.14 4.17 -0.73
C ASN A 139 -8.95 5.28 -0.07
N ARG A 140 -10.30 5.21 -0.10
CA ARG A 140 -11.15 6.20 0.61
C ARG A 140 -10.97 6.17 2.12
N VAL A 141 -10.77 4.98 2.70
CA VAL A 141 -10.46 4.85 4.13
C VAL A 141 -9.10 5.47 4.43
N VAL A 142 -8.07 5.14 3.64
CA VAL A 142 -6.73 5.72 3.80
C VAL A 142 -6.81 7.24 3.69
N HIS A 143 -7.46 7.80 2.66
CA HIS A 143 -7.64 9.25 2.51
C HIS A 143 -8.25 9.89 3.76
N ALA A 144 -9.41 9.40 4.20
CA ALA A 144 -10.10 9.97 5.35
C ALA A 144 -9.27 9.90 6.64
N LEU A 145 -8.53 8.80 6.85
CA LEU A 145 -7.68 8.65 8.03
C LEU A 145 -6.39 9.46 7.91
N SER A 146 -5.81 9.59 6.71
CA SER A 146 -4.67 10.47 6.45
C SER A 146 -5.02 11.92 6.78
N ASP A 147 -6.19 12.39 6.37
CA ASP A 147 -6.69 13.73 6.72
C ASP A 147 -6.88 13.88 8.24
N ARG A 148 -7.51 12.88 8.88
CA ARG A 148 -7.76 12.89 10.34
C ARG A 148 -6.48 12.97 11.16
N TYR A 149 -5.46 12.22 10.79
CA TYR A 149 -4.20 12.10 11.53
C TYR A 149 -3.09 13.02 11.01
N GLY A 150 -3.38 13.91 10.06
CA GLY A 150 -2.41 14.86 9.50
C GLY A 150 -1.23 14.19 8.79
N ALA A 151 -1.48 13.06 8.11
CA ALA A 151 -0.45 12.31 7.42
C ALA A 151 0.01 13.00 6.14
N VAL A 152 1.29 12.83 5.80
CA VAL A 152 1.80 13.12 4.45
C VAL A 152 1.29 12.02 3.52
N HIS A 153 0.34 12.36 2.65
CA HIS A 153 -0.37 11.39 1.82
C HIS A 153 0.03 11.44 0.35
N LEU A 154 0.56 10.34 -0.17
CA LEU A 154 0.92 10.19 -1.58
C LEU A 154 -0.23 9.62 -2.41
N HIS A 155 -0.60 10.34 -3.46
CA HIS A 155 -1.55 9.86 -4.47
C HIS A 155 -0.87 8.98 -5.54
N ALA A 156 -0.56 7.72 -5.20
CA ALA A 156 0.08 6.79 -6.13
C ALA A 156 -0.90 6.08 -7.08
N ALA A 157 -2.20 6.31 -7.00
CA ALA A 157 -3.19 5.67 -7.86
C ALA A 157 -3.34 6.30 -9.28
N GLU A 158 -2.41 7.16 -9.71
CA GLU A 158 -2.50 7.95 -10.94
C GLU A 158 -1.96 7.25 -12.20
N ALA A 159 -2.61 7.48 -13.34
CA ALA A 159 -2.45 6.68 -14.58
C ALA A 159 -1.05 6.73 -15.23
N ASP A 160 -0.30 7.82 -15.08
CA ASP A 160 0.89 8.07 -15.89
C ASP A 160 2.03 7.10 -15.58
N TRP A 161 2.31 6.82 -14.30
CA TRP A 161 3.35 5.86 -13.91
C TRP A 161 2.87 4.41 -13.95
N ILE A 162 1.55 4.19 -13.80
CA ILE A 162 0.96 2.84 -13.83
C ILE A 162 1.06 2.22 -15.23
N THR A 163 0.91 3.04 -16.28
CA THR A 163 0.92 2.56 -17.66
C THR A 163 2.34 2.35 -18.23
N ASP A 164 3.34 2.97 -17.62
CA ASP A 164 4.74 2.81 -18.03
C ASP A 164 5.30 1.47 -17.56
N ARG A 165 5.59 0.59 -18.53
CA ARG A 165 6.17 -0.74 -18.30
C ARG A 165 7.55 -0.71 -17.65
N ALA A 166 8.29 0.40 -17.74
CA ALA A 166 9.60 0.56 -17.11
C ALA A 166 9.51 0.76 -15.59
N MET A 167 8.35 1.22 -15.10
CA MET A 167 8.09 1.39 -13.66
C MET A 167 7.90 0.07 -12.91
N TRP A 168 7.69 -1.03 -13.65
CA TRP A 168 7.30 -2.33 -13.08
C TRP A 168 8.40 -3.37 -13.18
N SER A 169 8.45 -4.22 -12.16
CA SER A 169 9.33 -5.37 -12.12
C SER A 169 8.91 -6.46 -13.12
N ALA A 170 9.70 -7.52 -13.18
CA ALA A 170 9.46 -8.72 -13.99
C ALA A 170 8.05 -9.32 -13.80
N ASP A 171 7.45 -9.19 -12.61
CA ASP A 171 6.13 -9.75 -12.28
C ASP A 171 4.95 -8.88 -12.69
N ARG A 172 5.20 -7.64 -13.16
CA ARG A 172 4.17 -6.67 -13.56
C ARG A 172 3.18 -6.30 -12.45
N LEU A 173 3.51 -6.58 -11.20
CA LEU A 173 2.70 -6.27 -10.03
C LEU A 173 3.44 -5.37 -9.05
N HIS A 174 4.73 -5.60 -8.85
CA HIS A 174 5.56 -4.77 -7.99
C HIS A 174 6.36 -3.76 -8.81
N PRO A 175 6.62 -2.56 -8.27
CA PRO A 175 7.51 -1.60 -8.90
C PRO A 175 8.91 -2.20 -9.10
N GLY A 176 9.53 -1.90 -10.24
CA GLY A 176 10.97 -2.10 -10.42
C GLY A 176 11.76 -1.00 -9.69
N GLU A 177 13.10 -1.01 -9.78
CA GLU A 177 13.94 0.07 -9.22
C GLU A 177 13.41 1.46 -9.59
N GLN A 178 13.10 1.69 -10.87
CA GLN A 178 12.62 2.98 -11.34
C GLN A 178 11.30 3.39 -10.67
N GLY A 179 10.36 2.46 -10.50
CA GLY A 179 9.11 2.73 -9.80
C GLY A 179 9.30 3.00 -8.30
N HIS A 180 10.22 2.27 -7.64
CA HIS A 180 10.59 2.54 -6.25
C HIS A 180 11.23 3.92 -6.07
N ARG A 181 12.10 4.34 -7.02
CA ARG A 181 12.68 5.70 -7.04
C ARG A 181 11.61 6.77 -7.22
N GLN A 182 10.64 6.56 -8.10
CA GLN A 182 9.54 7.50 -8.28
C GLN A 182 8.67 7.65 -7.02
N LEU A 183 8.39 6.55 -6.31
CA LEU A 183 7.70 6.61 -5.02
C LEU A 183 8.51 7.38 -3.98
N ALA A 184 9.82 7.09 -3.87
CA ALA A 184 10.71 7.79 -2.94
C ALA A 184 10.79 9.29 -3.23
N LEU A 185 10.94 9.67 -4.51
CA LEU A 185 10.96 11.06 -4.96
C LEU A 185 9.68 11.81 -4.65
N ARG A 186 8.51 11.20 -4.89
CA ARG A 186 7.22 11.85 -4.63
C ARG A 186 6.97 12.01 -3.14
N PHE A 187 7.33 11.04 -2.31
CA PHE A 187 7.29 11.21 -0.86
C PHE A 187 8.26 12.29 -0.37
N HIS A 188 9.48 12.31 -0.91
CA HIS A 188 10.48 13.35 -0.58
C HIS A 188 9.96 14.74 -0.93
N ALA A 189 9.36 14.93 -2.12
CA ALA A 189 8.78 16.21 -2.52
C ALA A 189 7.67 16.67 -1.54
N LEU A 190 6.75 15.79 -1.17
CA LEU A 190 5.69 16.11 -0.20
C LEU A 190 6.26 16.45 1.18
N LEU A 191 7.32 15.76 1.61
CA LEU A 191 8.00 16.05 2.87
C LEU A 191 8.76 17.37 2.82
N ALA A 192 9.39 17.70 1.69
CA ALA A 192 10.08 18.98 1.48
C ALA A 192 9.08 20.15 1.49
N GLU A 193 7.90 19.99 0.87
CA GLU A 193 6.83 20.99 0.94
C GLU A 193 6.31 21.23 2.37
N ALA A 194 6.45 20.24 3.25
CA ALA A 194 6.08 20.32 4.66
C ALA A 194 7.24 20.73 5.58
N ASP A 195 8.42 21.09 5.04
CA ASP A 195 9.66 21.36 5.79
C ASP A 195 10.14 20.17 6.68
N LEU A 196 9.85 18.94 6.26
CA LEU A 196 10.16 17.69 6.98
C LEU A 196 11.26 16.84 6.30
N ALA A 197 11.76 17.25 5.14
CA ALA A 197 12.92 16.64 4.49
C ALA A 197 14.09 17.63 4.45
N ALA A 198 15.15 17.33 5.22
CA ALA A 198 16.34 18.17 5.27
C ALA A 198 17.48 17.66 4.37
N GLY A 199 17.41 16.41 3.89
CA GLY A 199 18.43 15.82 3.02
C GLY A 199 18.18 16.06 1.53
N PRO A 200 19.16 15.73 0.67
CA PRO A 200 19.01 15.82 -0.78
C PRO A 200 17.92 14.88 -1.29
N ALA A 201 17.26 15.26 -2.38
CA ALA A 201 16.26 14.39 -3.00
C ALA A 201 16.90 13.06 -3.48
N PRO A 202 16.19 11.92 -3.37
CA PRO A 202 16.64 10.65 -3.91
C PRO A 202 16.98 10.76 -5.41
N SER A 203 17.99 10.02 -5.89
CA SER A 203 18.32 10.02 -7.32
C SER A 203 17.17 9.43 -8.16
N PRO A 204 16.73 10.10 -9.25
CA PRO A 204 15.75 9.56 -10.19
C PRO A 204 16.30 8.44 -11.07
N GLU A 205 17.62 8.40 -11.25
CA GLU A 205 18.26 7.51 -12.21
C GLU A 205 18.38 6.08 -11.66
N PRO A 206 17.85 5.06 -12.36
CA PRO A 206 18.05 3.67 -11.99
C PRO A 206 19.53 3.28 -12.14
N GLN A 207 20.02 2.47 -11.21
CA GLN A 207 21.40 1.93 -11.20
C GLN A 207 21.48 0.58 -11.91
N PHE A 208 20.35 -0.11 -12.06
CA PHE A 208 20.23 -1.42 -12.69
C PHE A 208 19.38 -1.35 -13.96
N PRO A 209 19.68 -2.18 -14.97
CA PRO A 209 18.89 -2.23 -16.19
C PRO A 209 17.49 -2.77 -15.93
N ALA A 210 16.52 -2.31 -16.72
CA ALA A 210 15.14 -2.79 -16.64
C ALA A 210 15.05 -4.32 -16.84
N PRO A 211 14.08 -5.01 -16.21
CA PRO A 211 13.95 -6.45 -16.33
C PRO A 211 13.71 -6.90 -17.77
N THR A 212 14.44 -7.93 -18.19
CA THR A 212 14.25 -8.55 -19.51
C THR A 212 12.99 -9.42 -19.56
N THR A 213 12.53 -9.73 -20.77
CA THR A 213 11.42 -10.69 -20.99
C THR A 213 11.77 -12.09 -20.47
N SER A 214 13.02 -12.50 -20.55
CA SER A 214 13.50 -13.78 -20.01
C SER A 214 13.47 -13.83 -18.48
N ALA A 215 13.81 -12.73 -17.80
CA ALA A 215 13.69 -12.63 -16.34
C ALA A 215 12.21 -12.70 -15.89
N SER A 216 11.31 -12.11 -16.67
CA SER A 216 9.85 -12.19 -16.44
C SER A 216 9.33 -13.63 -16.52
N LEU A 217 9.78 -14.39 -17.53
CA LEU A 217 9.42 -15.80 -17.69
C LEU A 217 10.02 -16.69 -16.59
N LEU A 218 11.27 -16.44 -16.18
CA LEU A 218 11.94 -17.18 -15.12
C LEU A 218 11.26 -16.97 -13.76
N TRP A 219 10.85 -15.74 -13.44
CA TRP A 219 10.06 -15.47 -12.24
C TRP A 219 8.73 -16.22 -12.26
N LEU A 220 8.01 -16.16 -13.39
CA LEU A 220 6.74 -16.89 -13.58
C LEU A 220 6.92 -18.38 -13.32
N ALA A 221 8.01 -18.98 -13.81
CA ALA A 221 8.32 -20.39 -13.62
C ALA A 221 8.67 -20.78 -12.17
N THR A 222 9.17 -19.84 -11.36
CA THR A 222 9.71 -20.10 -10.02
C THR A 222 8.80 -19.54 -8.90
N ALA A 223 9.01 -18.28 -8.52
CA ALA A 223 8.27 -17.61 -7.44
C ALA A 223 6.80 -17.37 -7.81
N GLY A 224 6.53 -17.07 -9.08
CA GLY A 224 5.19 -16.87 -9.61
C GLY A 224 4.31 -18.12 -9.46
N THR A 225 4.83 -19.30 -9.77
CA THR A 225 4.11 -20.58 -9.62
C THR A 225 3.63 -20.83 -8.20
N GLY A 226 4.48 -20.58 -7.20
CA GLY A 226 4.12 -20.76 -5.77
C GLY A 226 3.06 -19.76 -5.30
N TRP A 227 3.15 -18.50 -5.76
CA TRP A 227 2.13 -17.49 -5.49
C TRP A 227 0.79 -17.85 -6.16
N VAL A 228 0.80 -18.22 -7.45
CA VAL A 228 -0.39 -18.63 -8.20
C VAL A 228 -1.04 -19.84 -7.55
N ALA A 229 -0.27 -20.86 -7.16
CA ALA A 229 -0.80 -22.06 -6.51
C ALA A 229 -1.54 -21.75 -5.20
N ARG A 230 -0.97 -20.88 -4.34
CA ARG A 230 -1.67 -20.40 -3.13
C ARG A 230 -2.93 -19.61 -3.48
N ARG A 231 -2.85 -18.79 -4.54
CA ARG A 231 -3.97 -17.94 -4.98
C ARG A 231 -5.12 -18.71 -5.64
N CYS A 232 -4.84 -19.86 -6.23
CA CYS A 232 -5.84 -20.75 -6.79
C CYS A 232 -6.81 -21.32 -5.73
N THR A 233 -6.38 -21.44 -4.48
CA THR A 233 -7.22 -21.98 -3.40
C THR A 233 -7.82 -20.88 -2.51
N ASP A 234 -7.17 -19.72 -2.36
CA ASP A 234 -7.64 -18.64 -1.47
C ASP A 234 -8.48 -17.55 -2.18
N LEU A 235 -8.13 -17.18 -3.42
CA LEU A 235 -8.61 -15.98 -4.12
C LEU A 235 -9.49 -16.36 -5.30
N LEU A 236 -9.05 -17.32 -6.12
CA LEU A 236 -9.70 -17.65 -7.39
C LEU A 236 -11.19 -18.04 -7.23
N PRO A 237 -11.59 -18.91 -6.27
CA PRO A 237 -13.00 -19.27 -6.09
C PRO A 237 -13.86 -18.06 -5.72
N GLN A 238 -13.35 -17.14 -4.90
CA GLN A 238 -14.09 -15.94 -4.51
C GLN A 238 -14.16 -14.94 -5.67
N LEU A 239 -13.06 -14.74 -6.38
CA LEU A 239 -12.99 -13.82 -7.50
C LEU A 239 -13.98 -14.24 -8.60
N LEU A 240 -14.12 -15.55 -8.86
CA LEU A 240 -15.14 -16.10 -9.74
C LEU A 240 -16.57 -15.84 -9.23
N ARG A 241 -16.83 -15.97 -7.93
CA ARG A 241 -18.13 -15.61 -7.34
C ARG A 241 -18.46 -14.13 -7.51
N LEU A 242 -17.48 -13.25 -7.26
CA LEU A 242 -17.62 -11.81 -7.46
C LEU A 242 -17.86 -11.46 -8.93
N ALA A 243 -17.16 -12.11 -9.86
CA ALA A 243 -17.38 -11.94 -11.29
C ALA A 243 -18.74 -12.44 -11.74
N ALA A 244 -19.22 -13.57 -11.22
CA ALA A 244 -20.57 -14.05 -11.49
C ALA A 244 -21.62 -13.05 -10.99
N ASP A 245 -21.42 -12.47 -9.81
CA ASP A 245 -22.31 -11.43 -9.28
C ASP A 245 -22.28 -10.14 -10.13
N GLU A 246 -21.09 -9.69 -10.51
CA GLU A 246 -20.88 -8.57 -11.44
C GLU A 246 -21.63 -8.80 -12.75
N MET A 247 -21.51 -10.00 -13.35
CA MET A 247 -22.19 -10.37 -14.58
C MET A 247 -23.71 -10.39 -14.42
N ARG A 248 -24.23 -10.93 -13.31
CA ARG A 248 -25.69 -10.92 -13.01
C ARG A 248 -26.22 -9.50 -12.87
N HIS A 249 -25.52 -8.63 -12.14
CA HIS A 249 -25.90 -7.23 -12.00
C HIS A 249 -25.83 -6.47 -13.32
N ARG A 250 -24.81 -6.75 -14.14
CA ARG A 250 -24.67 -6.17 -15.48
C ARG A 250 -25.82 -6.61 -16.40
N ALA A 251 -26.15 -7.89 -16.44
CA ALA A 251 -27.25 -8.42 -17.24
C ALA A 251 -28.61 -7.83 -16.84
N ARG A 252 -28.77 -7.45 -15.57
CA ARG A 252 -29.98 -6.81 -15.03
C ARG A 252 -29.95 -5.27 -15.11
N GLY A 253 -28.88 -4.66 -15.62
CA GLY A 253 -28.72 -3.20 -15.64
C GLY A 253 -28.61 -2.55 -14.23
N THR A 254 -28.17 -3.30 -13.23
CA THR A 254 -28.15 -2.86 -11.81
C THR A 254 -26.75 -2.74 -11.22
N SER A 255 -25.70 -2.67 -12.05
CA SER A 255 -24.30 -2.55 -11.59
C SER A 255 -24.07 -1.38 -10.63
N ALA A 256 -24.76 -0.24 -10.82
CA ALA A 256 -24.68 0.92 -9.93
C ALA A 256 -25.03 0.60 -8.46
N ARG A 257 -25.85 -0.42 -8.20
CA ARG A 257 -26.17 -0.86 -6.83
C ARG A 257 -24.95 -1.42 -6.10
N LEU A 258 -24.01 -2.03 -6.81
CA LEU A 258 -22.76 -2.54 -6.22
C LEU A 258 -21.86 -1.39 -5.78
N ASP A 259 -21.75 -0.34 -6.61
CA ASP A 259 -20.98 0.85 -6.27
C ASP A 259 -21.60 1.63 -5.10
N LEU A 260 -22.93 1.78 -5.09
CA LEU A 260 -23.65 2.41 -3.97
C LEU A 260 -23.48 1.64 -2.66
N ARG A 261 -23.58 0.30 -2.69
CA ARG A 261 -23.34 -0.54 -1.50
C ARG A 261 -21.90 -0.41 -0.99
N ALA A 262 -20.92 -0.43 -1.89
CA ALA A 262 -19.52 -0.25 -1.52
C ALA A 262 -19.27 1.15 -0.92
N ALA A 263 -19.90 2.20 -1.47
CA ALA A 263 -19.82 3.54 -0.90
C ALA A 263 -20.47 3.63 0.49
N ALA A 264 -21.68 3.08 0.66
CA ALA A 264 -22.36 3.06 1.96
C ALA A 264 -21.56 2.29 3.02
N ALA A 265 -20.94 1.17 2.66
CA ALA A 265 -20.09 0.40 3.57
C ALA A 265 -18.86 1.19 4.02
N VAL A 266 -18.20 1.93 3.11
CA VAL A 266 -17.08 2.81 3.47
C VAL A 266 -17.53 3.92 4.41
N SER A 267 -18.64 4.59 4.11
CA SER A 267 -19.19 5.64 4.98
C SER A 267 -19.53 5.10 6.37
N ALA A 268 -20.13 3.92 6.45
CA ALA A 268 -20.43 3.26 7.72
C ALA A 268 -19.17 2.86 8.50
N ALA A 269 -18.14 2.36 7.81
CA ALA A 269 -16.85 2.02 8.42
C ALA A 269 -16.14 3.24 9.01
N LEU A 270 -16.11 4.36 8.26
CA LEU A 270 -15.51 5.61 8.73
C LEU A 270 -16.30 6.24 9.89
N ALA A 271 -17.63 6.18 9.83
CA ALA A 271 -18.47 6.63 10.95
C ALA A 271 -18.19 5.81 12.23
N ALA A 272 -18.04 4.49 12.12
CA ALA A 272 -17.78 3.63 13.26
C ALA A 272 -16.46 3.99 14.00
N VAL A 273 -15.39 4.27 13.25
CA VAL A 273 -14.09 4.66 13.85
C VAL A 273 -14.07 6.11 14.33
N SER A 274 -15.01 6.95 13.89
CA SER A 274 -15.14 8.33 14.38
C SER A 274 -15.88 8.40 15.72
N VAL A 275 -16.86 7.50 15.95
CA VAL A 275 -17.69 7.50 17.16
C VAL A 275 -16.96 6.94 18.40
N VAL A 276 -16.00 6.03 18.21
CA VAL A 276 -15.24 5.41 19.32
C VAL A 276 -14.38 6.43 20.11
N GLU A 277 -14.13 7.61 19.56
CA GLU A 277 -13.38 8.69 20.23
C GLU A 277 -14.23 9.65 21.09
N GLN A 278 -15.55 9.45 21.21
CA GLN A 278 -16.34 10.14 22.24
C GLN A 278 -16.62 9.21 23.44
N PRO A 279 -15.66 9.02 24.37
CA PRO A 279 -16.02 8.56 25.70
C PRO A 279 -16.75 9.71 26.42
N ASP A 280 -17.88 9.36 27.02
CA ASP A 280 -18.79 10.19 27.81
C ASP A 280 -18.17 11.48 28.38
N ALA A 281 -18.59 12.62 27.83
CA ALA A 281 -18.52 13.88 28.55
C ALA A 281 -19.48 13.81 29.74
N VAL A 282 -18.96 13.41 30.91
CA VAL A 282 -19.61 13.54 32.22
C VAL A 282 -18.63 14.16 33.20
#